data_AF-A0A6L5FRB0-F1
#
_entry.id   AF-A0A6L5FRB0-F1
#
_cell.length_a   1.000
_cell.length_b   1.000
_cell.length_c   1.000
_cell.angle_alpha   90.00
_cell.angle_beta   90.00
_cell.angle_gamma   90.00
#
_symmetry.space_group_name_H-M   'P 1'
#
loop_
_entity.id
_entity.type
_entity.pdbx_description
1 polymer ?
#
loop_
_entity_poly.entity_id
_entity_poly.type
_entity_poly.pdbx_seq_one_letter_code
_entity_poly.pdbx_strand_id
1 'polypeptide(L)' 'MTSRDLVAILRGYGCNLVRPGKESHETWFSPVNGKYFTVPRSTKSRHTANDVLKQAGLPKSF' A
#
# COMPACT_ATOMS: atom_id res chain seq x y z
N MET A 1 -8.18 -12.61 1.45
CA MET A 1 -7.38 -11.42 1.79
C MET A 1 -8.08 -10.21 1.24
N THR A 2 -8.58 -9.33 2.10
CA THR A 2 -9.32 -8.15 1.63
C THR A 2 -8.37 -6.97 1.55
N SER A 3 -8.57 -6.09 0.59
CA SER A 3 -7.72 -4.91 0.40
C SER A 3 -7.75 -3.95 1.60
N ARG A 4 -8.68 -4.15 2.55
CA ARG A 4 -8.79 -3.40 3.81
C ARG A 4 -7.63 -3.68 4.77
N ASP A 5 -7.13 -4.93 4.82
CA ASP A 5 -6.07 -5.32 5.75
C ASP A 5 -4.74 -4.63 5.39
N LEU A 6 -4.42 -4.58 4.09
CA LEU A 6 -3.23 -3.88 3.58
C LEU A 6 -3.29 -2.38 3.89
N VAL A 7 -4.43 -1.74 3.66
CA VAL A 7 -4.61 -0.31 3.96
C VAL A 7 -4.49 -0.02 5.45
N ALA A 8 -5.01 -0.89 6.32
CA ALA A 8 -4.86 -0.76 7.76
C ALA A 8 -3.40 -0.82 8.19
N ILE A 9 -2.62 -1.76 7.65
CA ILE A 9 -1.17 -1.84 7.90
C ILE A 9 -0.47 -0.56 7.44
N LEU A 10 -0.68 -0.14 6.19
CA LEU A 10 -0.06 1.06 5.62
C LEU A 10 -0.33 2.30 6.48
N ARG A 11 -1.58 2.50 6.90
CA ARG A 11 -1.96 3.60 7.81
C ARG A 11 -1.33 3.47 9.20
N GLY A 12 -1.21 2.25 9.73
CA GLY A 12 -0.55 1.99 11.01
C GLY A 12 0.94 2.40 11.01
N TYR A 13 1.60 2.34 9.85
CA TYR A 13 2.96 2.84 9.65
C TYR A 13 3.02 4.33 9.23
N GLY A 14 1.89 5.04 9.24
CA GLY A 14 1.82 6.46 8.88
C GLY A 14 1.85 6.75 7.38
N CYS A 15 1.68 5.73 6.52
CA CYS A 15 1.56 5.96 5.08
C CYS A 15 0.23 6.66 4.76
N ASN A 16 0.27 7.63 3.86
CA ASN A 16 -0.88 8.47 3.53
C ASN A 16 -1.26 8.36 2.04
N LEU A 17 -2.56 8.40 1.77
CA LEU A 17 -3.09 8.47 0.42
C LEU A 17 -2.84 9.88 -0.13
N VAL A 18 -2.07 9.98 -1.20
CA VAL A 18 -1.73 11.25 -1.87
C VAL A 18 -2.72 11.55 -2.98
N ARG A 19 -3.05 10.53 -3.78
CA ARG A 19 -3.97 10.66 -4.90
C ARG A 19 -4.88 9.45 -4.99
N PRO A 20 -6.20 9.64 -4.85
CA PRO A 20 -7.14 8.58 -5.15
C PRO A 20 -7.07 8.25 -6.65
N GLY A 21 -6.92 6.97 -6.96
CA GLY A 21 -6.87 6.47 -8.34
C GLY A 21 -8.20 6.64 -9.05
N LYS A 22 -8.20 7.19 -10.27
CA LYS A 22 -9.42 7.36 -11.05
C LYS A 22 -10.03 6.02 -11.49
N GLU A 23 -9.21 4.98 -11.72
CA GLU A 23 -9.69 3.75 -12.37
C GLU A 23 -9.31 2.43 -11.66
N SER A 24 -8.18 2.33 -10.94
CA SER A 24 -7.81 1.07 -10.23
C SER A 24 -6.64 1.18 -9.23
N HIS A 25 -5.84 2.25 -9.33
CA HIS A 25 -4.57 2.38 -8.64
C HIS A 25 -4.48 3.69 -7.86
N GLU A 26 -4.31 3.61 -6.55
CA GLU A 26 -4.15 4.73 -5.65
C GLU A 26 -2.67 5.04 -5.45
N THR A 27 -2.30 6.33 -5.41
CA THR A 27 -0.93 6.74 -5.08
C THR A 27 -0.83 7.06 -3.60
N TRP A 28 0.09 6.38 -2.93
CA TRP A 28 0.37 6.52 -1.51
C TRP A 28 1.79 7.03 -1.30
N PHE A 29 2.02 7.70 -0.18
CA PHE A 29 3.32 8.17 0.27
C PHE A 29 3.71 7.42 1.54
N SER A 30 4.94 6.90 1.56
CA SER A 30 5.53 6.29 2.75
C SER A 30 6.48 7.28 3.43
N PRO A 31 6.21 7.68 4.67
CA PRO A 31 7.17 8.46 5.45
C PRO A 31 8.38 7.62 5.90
N VAL A 32 8.30 6.29 5.84
CA VAL A 32 9.37 5.37 6.29
C VAL A 32 10.60 5.48 5.38
N ASN A 33 10.37 5.55 4.07
CA ASN A 33 11.45 5.65 3.07
C ASN A 33 11.37 6.92 2.21
N GLY A 34 10.39 7.79 2.46
CA GLY A 34 10.18 9.04 1.73
C GLY A 34 9.77 8.86 0.26
N LYS A 35 9.23 7.69 -0.12
CA LYS A 35 8.87 7.38 -1.51
C LYS A 35 7.36 7.30 -1.71
N TYR A 36 6.97 7.64 -2.94
CA TYR A 36 5.62 7.41 -3.44
C TYR A 36 5.53 6.00 -4.05
N PHE A 37 4.42 5.32 -3.81
CA PHE A 37 4.14 3.99 -4.31
C PHE A 37 2.68 3.85 -4.70
N THR A 38 2.38 2.79 -5.46
CA THR A 38 1.05 2.59 -6.03
C THR A 38 0.38 1.39 -5.39
N VAL A 39 -0.82 1.58 -4.85
CA VAL A 39 -1.62 0.54 -4.21
C VAL A 39 -2.80 0.21 -5.12
N PRO A 40 -2.97 -1.05 -5.56
CA PRO A 40 -4.18 -1.47 -6.24
C PRO A 40 -5.35 -1.50 -5.27
N ARG A 41 -6.45 -0.84 -5.65
CA ARG A 41 -7.69 -0.76 -4.85
C ARG A 41 -8.28 -2.15 -4.55
N SER A 42 -8.10 -3.08 -5.47
CA SER A 42 -8.49 -4.50 -5.36
C SER A 42 -7.26 -5.40 -5.34
N THR A 43 -6.56 -5.41 -4.20
CA THR A 43 -5.52 -6.42 -3.96
C THR A 43 -6.19 -7.73 -3.50
N LYS A 44 -6.24 -8.73 -4.39
CA LYS A 44 -6.71 -10.10 -4.08
C LYS A 44 -5.55 -11.10 -3.86
N SER A 45 -4.32 -10.70 -4.18
CA SER A 45 -3.12 -11.55 -4.09
C SER A 45 -2.21 -11.12 -2.95
N ARG A 46 -1.74 -12.11 -2.16
CA ARG A 46 -0.71 -11.93 -1.11
C ARG A 46 0.59 -11.38 -1.68
N HIS A 47 0.96 -11.82 -2.88
CA HIS A 47 2.19 -11.39 -3.53
C HIS A 47 2.17 -9.88 -3.79
N THR A 48 1.09 -9.38 -4.40
CA THR A 48 0.91 -7.96 -4.67
C THR A 48 0.91 -7.12 -3.39
N ALA A 49 0.29 -7.59 -2.31
CA ALA A 49 0.33 -6.89 -1.02
C ALA A 49 1.75 -6.80 -0.46
N ASN A 50 2.52 -7.89 -0.54
CA ASN A 50 3.92 -7.89 -0.09
C ASN A 50 4.81 -7.00 -0.97
N ASP A 51 4.56 -6.93 -2.28
CA ASP A 51 5.27 -6.01 -3.15
C ASP A 51 4.97 -4.56 -2.80
N VAL A 52 3.71 -4.23 -2.50
CA VAL A 52 3.31 -2.90 -2.00
C VAL A 52 4.02 -2.57 -0.70
N LEU A 53 4.05 -3.49 0.27
CA LEU A 53 4.77 -3.30 1.54
C LEU A 53 6.27 -3.08 1.29
N LYS A 54 6.87 -3.87 0.40
CA LYS A 54 8.28 -3.71 0.02
C LYS A 54 8.55 -2.35 -0.63
N GLN A 55 7.66 -1.88 -1.51
CA GLN A 55 7.76 -0.53 -2.11
C GLN A 55 7.62 0.58 -1.05
N ALA A 56 6.76 0.38 -0.05
CA ALA A 56 6.61 1.28 1.10
C ALA A 56 7.80 1.21 2.09
N GLY A 57 8.74 0.27 1.93
CA GLY A 57 9.85 0.07 2.86
C GLY A 57 9.48 -0.68 4.13
N LEU A 58 8.36 -1.41 4.11
CA LEU A 58 7.82 -2.17 5.23
C LEU A 58 8.19 -3.66 5.14
N PRO A 59 8.32 -4.35 6.27
CA PRO A 59 8.50 -5.79 6.28
C PRO A 59 7.27 -6.50 5.68
N LYS A 60 7.50 -7.65 5.04
CA LYS A 60 6.40 -8.50 4.55
C LYS A 60 5.51 -8.89 5.72
N SER A 61 4.19 -8.76 5.55
CA SER A 61 3.20 -9.12 6.57
C SER A 61 2.25 -10.24 6.13
N PHE A 62 2.40 -10.77 4.90
CA PHE A 62 1.46 -11.72 4.29
C PHE A 62 2.12 -12.90 3.59
#